data_AF-A0A2D4PSY4-F1
#
_entry.id   AF-A0A2D4PSY4-F1
#
_cell.length_a   1.000
_cell.length_b   1.000
_cell.length_c   1.000
_cell.angle_alpha   90.00
_cell.angle_beta   90.00
_cell.angle_gamma   90.00
#
_symmetry.space_group_name_H-M   'P 1'
#
loop_
_entity.id
_entity.type
_entity.pdbx_description
1 polymer ?
#
loop_
_entity_poly.entity_id
_entity_poly.type
_entity_poly.pdbx_seq_one_letter_code
_entity_poly.pdbx_strand_id
1 'polypeptide(L)'
;MILAKHKLNVINQEERAKDLKIVKQNFFEYANKLGRWLAHKLKIEWEKRLIPELRDDNGNLQHQMVEKKRIVQNYFEGLYKEEKVNKDNIEQYLKENGLPEIREEQREM
;
A
#
# COMPACT_ATOMS: atom_id res chain seq x y z
N MET A 1 -47.74 5.78 -53.12
CA MET A 1 -48.05 5.16 -51.81
C MET A 1 -47.04 4.07 -51.40
N ILE A 2 -46.67 3.14 -52.29
CA ILE A 2 -45.73 2.02 -52.01
C ILE A 2 -44.32 2.51 -51.65
N LEU A 3 -43.79 3.49 -52.40
CA LEU A 3 -42.45 4.04 -52.18
C LEU A 3 -42.30 4.72 -50.80
N ALA A 4 -43.33 5.42 -50.34
CA ALA A 4 -43.34 6.08 -49.04
C ALA A 4 -43.34 5.06 -47.88
N LYS A 5 -44.11 3.98 -48.02
CA LYS A 5 -44.11 2.86 -47.05
C LYS A 5 -42.75 2.17 -46.98
N HIS A 6 -42.07 1.98 -48.11
CA HIS A 6 -40.73 1.40 -48.14
C HIS A 6 -39.70 2.30 -47.44
N LYS A 7 -39.71 3.60 -47.73
CA LYS A 7 -38.82 4.57 -47.05
C LYS A 7 -39.04 4.59 -45.54
N LEU A 8 -40.29 4.58 -45.08
CA LEU A 8 -40.62 4.53 -43.66
C LEU A 8 -40.11 3.24 -43.00
N ASN A 9 -40.21 2.10 -43.69
CA ASN A 9 -39.70 0.82 -43.17
C ASN A 9 -38.17 0.82 -43.04
N VAL A 10 -37.45 1.41 -43.99
CA VAL A 10 -35.98 1.54 -43.94
C VAL A 10 -35.57 2.41 -42.74
N ILE A 11 -36.21 3.56 -42.55
CA ILE A 11 -35.95 4.46 -41.41
C ILE A 11 -36.20 3.72 -40.08
N ASN A 12 -37.31 3.00 -39.96
CA ASN A 12 -37.62 2.20 -38.77
C ASN A 12 -36.65 1.04 -38.52
N GLN A 13 -36.01 0.50 -39.57
CA GLN A 13 -34.97 -0.52 -39.42
C GLN A 13 -33.66 0.10 -38.93
N GLU A 14 -33.31 1.28 -39.43
CA GLU A 14 -32.13 2.03 -39.00
C GLU A 14 -32.23 2.50 -37.54
N GLU A 15 -33.40 2.99 -37.11
CA GLU A 15 -33.64 3.37 -35.71
C GLU A 15 -33.51 2.17 -34.78
N ARG A 16 -34.15 1.04 -35.11
CA ARG A 16 -34.03 -0.19 -34.31
C ARG A 16 -32.59 -0.70 -34.22
N ALA A 17 -31.82 -0.58 -35.30
CA ALA A 17 -30.40 -0.95 -35.30
C ALA A 17 -29.56 -0.01 -34.39
N LYS A 18 -29.87 1.29 -34.37
CA LYS A 18 -29.25 2.25 -33.44
C LYS A 18 -29.60 1.94 -31.99
N ASP A 19 -30.86 1.66 -31.69
CA ASP A 19 -31.30 1.30 -30.34
C ASP A 19 -30.63 0.02 -29.83
N LEU A 20 -30.56 -1.02 -30.68
CA LEU A 20 -29.82 -2.25 -30.38
C LEU A 20 -28.34 -2.01 -30.10
N LYS A 21 -27.71 -1.09 -30.84
CA LYS A 21 -26.31 -0.71 -30.64
C LYS A 21 -26.13 0.01 -29.30
N ILE A 22 -27.02 0.94 -28.94
CA ILE A 22 -27.02 1.65 -27.65
C ILE A 22 -27.25 0.67 -26.50
N VAL A 23 -28.23 -0.23 -26.61
CA VAL A 23 -28.51 -1.24 -25.57
C VAL A 23 -27.33 -2.19 -25.39
N LYS A 24 -26.70 -2.66 -26.47
CA LYS A 24 -25.47 -3.46 -26.36
C LYS A 24 -24.34 -2.67 -25.71
N GLN A 25 -24.10 -1.44 -26.16
CA GLN A 25 -23.06 -0.59 -25.58
C GLN A 25 -23.30 -0.34 -24.09
N ASN A 26 -24.51 0.02 -23.69
CA ASN A 26 -24.90 0.16 -22.29
C ASN A 26 -24.73 -1.16 -21.52
N PHE A 27 -25.17 -2.29 -22.09
CA PHE A 27 -25.00 -3.61 -21.48
C PHE A 27 -23.53 -3.93 -21.24
N PHE A 28 -22.63 -3.59 -22.17
CA PHE A 28 -21.18 -3.80 -22.01
C PHE A 28 -20.52 -2.75 -21.09
N GLU A 29 -20.98 -1.50 -21.09
CA GLU A 29 -20.56 -0.45 -20.14
C GLU A 29 -20.91 -0.84 -18.69
N TYR A 30 -22.04 -1.55 -18.50
CA TYR A 30 -22.48 -2.16 -17.24
C TYR A 30 -22.08 -3.64 -17.07
N ALA A 31 -21.40 -4.28 -18.03
CA ALA A 31 -21.03 -5.71 -17.94
C ALA A 31 -19.85 -5.93 -16.99
N ASN A 32 -18.92 -4.98 -16.93
CA ASN A 32 -17.75 -5.11 -16.07
C ASN A 32 -18.01 -4.64 -14.61
N LYS A 33 -19.18 -4.97 -14.05
CA LYS A 33 -19.50 -4.70 -12.63
C LYS A 33 -18.52 -5.43 -11.71
N LEU A 34 -18.22 -6.69 -12.03
CA LEU A 34 -17.29 -7.50 -11.24
C LEU A 34 -15.88 -6.93 -11.25
N GLY A 35 -15.35 -6.50 -12.41
CA GLY A 35 -14.03 -5.88 -12.48
C GLY A 35 -13.96 -4.49 -11.84
N ARG A 36 -15.02 -3.67 -11.97
CA ARG A 36 -15.12 -2.40 -11.23
C ARG A 36 -15.15 -2.62 -9.72
N TRP A 37 -15.93 -3.59 -9.26
CA TRP A 37 -16.00 -3.96 -7.85
C TRP A 37 -14.67 -4.51 -7.34
N LEU A 38 -13.99 -5.36 -8.13
CA LEU A 38 -12.65 -5.84 -7.82
C LEU A 38 -11.64 -4.69 -7.73
N ALA A 39 -11.62 -3.78 -8.71
CA ALA A 39 -10.73 -2.62 -8.68
C ALA A 39 -11.00 -1.72 -7.46
N HIS A 40 -12.26 -1.50 -7.11
CA HIS A 40 -12.64 -0.75 -5.92
C HIS A 40 -12.18 -1.44 -4.63
N LYS A 41 -12.40 -2.75 -4.52
CA LYS A 41 -11.94 -3.55 -3.38
C LYS A 41 -10.42 -3.53 -3.25
N LEU A 42 -9.70 -3.69 -4.37
CA LEU A 42 -8.24 -3.61 -4.40
C LEU A 42 -7.73 -2.23 -3.99
N LYS A 43 -8.39 -1.16 -4.44
CA LYS A 43 -8.06 0.22 -4.04
C LYS A 43 -8.19 0.39 -2.52
N ILE A 44 -9.32 -0.04 -1.93
CA ILE A 44 -9.54 0.04 -0.48
C ILE A 44 -8.48 -0.77 0.28
N GLU A 45 -8.19 -1.99 -0.17
CA GLU A 45 -7.19 -2.84 0.48
C GLU A 45 -5.77 -2.26 0.35
N TRP A 46 -5.46 -1.60 -0.77
CA TRP A 46 -4.19 -0.91 -0.95
C TRP A 46 -4.07 0.33 -0.06
N GLU A 47 -5.12 1.15 0.01
CA GLU A 47 -5.18 2.34 0.87
C GLU A 47 -5.03 2.00 2.36
N LYS A 48 -5.63 0.89 2.82
CA LYS A 48 -5.46 0.41 4.21
C LYS A 48 -4.02 -0.01 4.54
N ARG A 49 -3.27 -0.53 3.56
CA ARG A 49 -1.89 -1.00 3.73
C ARG A 49 -0.86 0.12 3.54
N LEU A 50 -1.27 1.21 2.89
CA LEU A 50 -0.41 2.34 2.63
C LEU A 50 -0.23 3.15 3.93
N ILE A 51 1.02 3.45 4.27
CA ILE A 51 1.33 4.38 5.35
C ILE A 51 1.20 5.81 4.78
N PRO A 52 0.21 6.62 5.21
CA PRO A 52 -0.04 7.93 4.62
C PRO A 52 1.08 8.92 4.97
N GLU A 53 1.44 9.00 6.25
CA GLU A 53 2.43 9.91 6.79
C GLU A 53 3.30 9.22 7.85
N LEU A 54 4.52 9.71 8.04
CA LEU A 54 5.40 9.32 9.13
C LEU A 54 5.94 10.56 9.82
N ARG A 55 6.19 10.44 11.12
CA ARG A 55 6.82 11.50 11.91
C ARG A 55 8.34 11.35 11.82
N ASP A 56 9.01 12.46 11.52
CA ASP A 56 10.47 12.57 11.53
C ASP A 56 11.02 12.67 12.98
N ASP A 57 12.34 12.53 13.14
CA ASP A 57 13.05 12.66 14.43
C ASP A 57 12.78 14.02 15.10
N ASN A 58 12.55 15.06 14.28
CA ASN A 58 12.22 16.41 14.73
C ASN A 58 10.73 16.61 15.12
N GLY A 59 9.91 15.57 15.00
CA GLY A 59 8.47 15.63 15.31
C GLY A 59 7.58 16.09 14.15
N ASN A 60 8.15 16.42 12.99
CA ASN A 60 7.41 16.92 11.82
C ASN A 60 6.77 15.78 11.02
N LEU A 61 5.55 15.98 10.52
CA LEU A 61 4.83 14.99 9.69
C LEU A 61 5.28 15.05 8.22
N GLN A 62 5.81 13.93 7.73
CA GLN A 62 6.29 13.76 6.37
C GLN A 62 5.35 12.87 5.55
N HIS A 63 4.95 13.40 4.40
CA HIS A 63 4.03 12.74 3.47
C HIS A 63 4.74 12.15 2.26
N GLN A 64 5.90 12.73 1.90
CA GLN A 64 6.66 12.34 0.71
C GLN A 64 7.27 10.95 0.88
N MET A 65 7.21 10.13 -0.18
CA MET A 65 7.69 8.74 -0.12
C MET A 65 9.21 8.66 0.15
N VAL A 66 9.99 9.62 -0.36
CA VAL A 66 11.44 9.66 -0.15
C VAL A 66 11.77 9.85 1.32
N GLU A 67 11.15 10.84 1.96
CA GLU A 67 11.33 11.11 3.40
C GLU A 67 10.83 9.95 4.26
N LYS A 68 9.67 9.36 3.92
CA LYS A 68 9.16 8.18 4.64
C LYS A 68 10.14 7.01 4.63
N LYS A 69 10.76 6.73 3.48
CA LYS A 69 11.78 5.66 3.38
C LYS A 69 13.01 5.98 4.24
N ARG A 70 13.46 7.24 4.23
CA ARG A 70 14.60 7.68 5.03
C ARG A 70 14.34 7.54 6.53
N ILE A 71 13.16 7.96 7.00
CA ILE A 71 12.74 7.83 8.41
C ILE A 71 12.76 6.36 8.83
N VAL A 72 12.14 5.48 8.03
CA VAL A 72 12.10 4.04 8.32
C VAL A 72 13.51 3.44 8.36
N GLN A 73 14.35 3.80 7.40
CA GLN A 73 15.73 3.33 7.35
C GLN A 73 16.52 3.76 8.59
N ASN A 74 16.49 5.05 8.94
CA ASN A 74 17.18 5.59 10.11
C ASN A 74 16.72 4.90 11.41
N TYR A 75 15.41 4.68 11.55
CA TYR A 75 14.84 4.01 12.72
C TYR A 75 15.40 2.60 12.88
N PHE A 76 15.40 1.80 11.82
CA PHE A 76 15.92 0.43 11.88
C PHE A 76 17.45 0.37 11.97
N GLU A 77 18.17 1.31 11.36
CA GLU A 77 19.61 1.45 11.54
C GLU A 77 19.98 1.74 13.01
N GLY A 78 19.19 2.54 13.71
CA GLY A 78 19.35 2.76 15.15
C GLY A 78 18.99 1.53 15.97
N LEU A 79 17.87 0.87 15.63
CA LEU A 79 17.38 -0.32 16.36
C LEU A 79 18.35 -1.49 16.30
N TYR A 80 19.00 -1.68 15.16
CA TYR A 80 19.95 -2.79 14.92
C TYR A 80 21.41 -2.36 15.00
N LYS A 81 21.69 -1.14 15.42
CA LYS A 81 23.08 -0.73 15.67
C LYS A 81 23.60 -1.52 16.86
N GLU A 82 24.66 -2.29 16.65
CA GLU A 82 25.37 -2.92 17.76
C GLU A 82 25.81 -1.84 18.74
N GLU A 83 25.33 -1.96 19.97
CA GLU A 83 25.73 -1.08 21.04
C GLU A 83 27.21 -1.37 21.32
N LYS A 84 28.09 -0.43 20.98
CA LYS A 84 29.51 -0.50 21.33
C LYS A 84 29.64 -0.25 22.83
N VAL A 85 29.27 -1.24 23.62
CA VAL A 85 29.45 -1.18 25.08
C VAL A 85 30.95 -1.29 25.35
N ASN A 86 31.53 -0.25 25.95
CA ASN A 86 32.92 -0.30 26.36
C ASN A 86 33.08 -1.35 27.47
N LYS A 87 34.06 -2.25 27.35
CA LYS A 87 34.36 -3.26 28.36
C LYS A 87 34.63 -2.62 29.72
N ASP A 88 35.29 -1.47 29.75
CA ASP A 88 35.58 -0.74 30.98
C ASP A 88 34.31 -0.31 31.73
N ASN A 89 33.25 0.08 30.99
CA ASN A 89 31.97 0.45 31.58
C ASN A 89 31.25 -0.77 32.19
N ILE A 90 31.41 -1.93 31.55
CA ILE A 90 30.85 -3.20 32.05
C ILE A 90 31.58 -3.59 33.35
N GLU A 91 32.91 -3.56 33.35
CA GLU A 91 33.71 -3.87 34.54
C GLU A 91 33.41 -2.92 35.70
N GLN A 92 33.29 -1.61 35.43
CA GLN A 92 32.96 -0.63 36.45
C GLN A 92 31.56 -0.87 37.02
N TYR A 93 30.57 -1.15 36.17
CA TYR A 93 29.22 -1.48 36.60
C TYR A 93 29.16 -2.75 37.46
N LEU A 94 29.90 -3.80 37.08
CA LEU A 94 29.99 -5.05 37.84
C LEU A 94 30.63 -4.81 39.22
N LYS A 95 31.70 -4.01 39.28
CA LYS A 95 32.37 -3.64 40.54
C LYS A 95 31.47 -2.82 41.46
N GLU A 96 30.78 -1.80 40.94
CA GLU A 96 29.87 -0.94 41.71
C GLU A 96 28.69 -1.72 42.29
N ASN A 97 28.18 -2.72 41.56
CA ASN A 97 27.04 -3.55 42.00
C ASN A 97 27.45 -4.83 42.74
N GLY A 98 28.76 -5.07 42.96
CA GLY A 98 29.26 -6.27 43.64
C GLY A 98 28.98 -7.59 42.91
N LEU A 99 28.80 -7.53 41.58
CA LEU A 99 28.49 -8.69 40.75
C LEU A 99 29.78 -9.42 40.36
N PRO A 100 29.81 -10.77 40.42
CA PRO A 100 30.97 -11.53 40.00
C PRO A 100 31.13 -11.46 38.48
N GLU A 101 32.38 -11.34 38.02
CA GLU A 101 32.72 -11.41 36.61
C GLU A 101 32.62 -12.87 36.14
N ILE A 102 31.79 -13.12 35.13
CA ILE A 102 31.63 -14.45 34.55
C ILE A 102 32.89 -14.79 33.75
N ARG A 103 33.66 -15.76 34.23
CA ARG A 103 34.86 -16.26 33.53
C ARG A 103 34.43 -17.03 32.27
N GLU A 104 35.26 -17.00 31.22
CA GLU A 104 34.96 -17.68 29.94
C GLU A 104 34.63 -19.17 30.13
N GLU A 105 35.21 -19.83 31.14
CA GLU A 105 34.95 -21.22 31.53
C GLU A 105 33.49 -21.51 31.94
N GLN A 106 32.73 -20.49 32.37
CA GLN A 106 31.31 -20.64 32.74
C GLN A 106 30.36 -20.38 31.57
N ARG A 107 30.88 -19.93 30.42
CA ARG A 107 30.10 -19.48 29.26
C ARG A 107 29.86 -20.58 28.22
N GLU A 108 30.61 -21.68 28.31
CA GLU A 108 30.52 -22.85 27.42
C GLU A 108 29.74 -24.06 28.01
N MET A 109 29.03 -23.88 29.12
CA MET A 109 28.03 -24.84 29.62
C MET A 109 26.62 -24.48 29.16
#